data_AF-A0A915XIL3-F1
#
_entry.id   AF-A0A915XIL3-F1
#
_cell.length_a   1.000
_cell.length_b   1.000
_cell.length_c   1.000
_cell.angle_alpha   90.00
_cell.angle_beta   90.00
_cell.angle_gamma   90.00
#
_symmetry.space_group_name_H-M   'P 1'
#
loop_
_entity.id
_entity.type
_entity.pdbx_description
1 polymer ?
#
loop_
_entity_poly.entity_id
_entity_poly.type
_entity_poly.pdbx_seq_one_letter_code
_entity_poly.pdbx_strand_id
1 'polypeptide(L)'
;MGTIGDVARLSALSAWRMTRSVYRFDPALYASLLETPVSGKLPVEVLFQLPEWCVYIETPGFLWSGEKLAGFFAHLEYDVNMHRAELRLLLDLGSASWDHLIGIPLHLLENSTLEDAVSSAMQTAREYAAQNNSNLLEAIPEDVPQQINSSIEPLISLLLYLCSTNAEISGQGVPGNPKPVKTRRGMKVFPATAPRIWDVGVRIGSALRRAEQAGDKSNSAGTGSGAKKRPHVRRAHWHTYLVGKGRVNRVLKWIPPVPVGVSDDRDLPTVIKPVK
;
A
#
# COMPACT_ATOMS: atom_id res chain seq x y z
N MET A 1 -16.42 25.42 14.86
CA MET A 1 -16.41 24.02 15.35
C MET A 1 -15.76 23.22 14.23
N GLY A 2 -14.57 22.66 14.43
CA GLY A 2 -13.88 21.92 13.36
C GLY A 2 -14.68 20.69 12.97
N THR A 3 -14.84 20.44 11.67
CA THR A 3 -15.54 19.25 11.19
C THR A 3 -14.62 18.02 11.32
N ILE A 4 -15.18 16.81 11.30
CA ILE A 4 -14.38 15.56 11.30
C ILE A 4 -13.44 15.49 10.09
N GLY A 5 -13.84 16.05 8.95
CA GLY A 5 -12.98 16.20 7.78
C GLY A 5 -11.73 17.03 8.08
N ASP A 6 -11.85 18.08 8.91
CA ASP A 6 -10.71 18.88 9.34
C ASP A 6 -9.77 18.09 10.25
N VAL A 7 -10.30 17.21 11.11
CA VAL A 7 -9.48 16.34 11.97
C VAL A 7 -8.64 15.39 11.14
N ALA A 8 -9.24 14.70 10.16
CA ALA A 8 -8.52 13.77 9.28
C ALA A 8 -7.43 14.48 8.45
N ARG A 9 -7.71 15.69 7.96
CA ARG A 9 -6.73 16.52 7.24
C ARG A 9 -5.59 16.95 8.16
N LEU A 10 -5.91 17.44 9.35
CA LEU A 10 -4.91 17.90 10.32
C LEU A 10 -4.02 16.75 10.81
N SER A 11 -4.58 15.57 11.10
CA SER A 11 -3.81 14.41 11.56
C SER A 11 -2.80 13.97 10.49
N ALA A 12 -3.28 13.74 9.27
CA ALA A 12 -2.44 13.26 8.17
C ALA A 12 -1.37 14.27 7.78
N LEU A 13 -1.74 15.54 7.57
CA LEU A 13 -0.81 16.57 7.11
C LEU A 13 0.19 16.98 8.20
N SER A 14 -0.20 16.92 9.49
CA SER A 14 0.74 17.19 10.60
C SER A 14 1.79 16.09 10.71
N ALA A 15 1.37 14.82 10.62
CA ALA A 15 2.30 13.69 10.61
C ALA A 15 3.19 13.71 9.36
N TRP A 16 2.61 13.95 8.18
CA TRP A 16 3.33 13.99 6.92
C TRP A 16 4.35 15.12 6.87
N ARG A 17 4.02 16.31 7.40
CA ARG A 17 4.92 17.47 7.44
C ARG A 17 6.29 17.16 8.09
N MET A 18 6.36 16.13 8.93
CA MET A 18 7.59 15.74 9.60
C MET A 18 8.64 15.20 8.64
N THR A 19 8.23 14.52 7.56
CA THR A 19 9.11 13.87 6.58
C THR A 19 8.93 14.41 5.16
N ARG A 20 7.71 14.85 4.82
CA ARG A 20 7.23 15.28 3.50
C ARG A 20 7.58 14.28 2.41
N SER A 21 7.50 13.00 2.74
CA SER A 21 7.93 11.93 1.84
C SER A 21 6.85 11.57 0.83
N VAL A 22 7.26 11.47 -0.42
CA VAL A 22 6.45 11.10 -1.58
C VAL A 22 7.05 9.82 -2.18
N TYR A 23 6.26 8.76 -2.25
CA TYR A 23 6.66 7.46 -2.77
C TYR A 23 6.12 7.27 -4.17
N ARG A 24 7.03 7.11 -5.13
CA ARG A 24 6.74 6.95 -6.56
C ARG A 24 7.09 5.55 -6.99
N PHE A 25 6.07 4.77 -7.32
CA PHE A 25 6.27 3.41 -7.79
C PHE A 25 6.70 3.39 -9.26
N ASP A 26 7.64 2.52 -9.58
CA ASP A 26 7.92 2.16 -10.97
C ASP A 26 6.62 1.68 -11.64
N PRO A 27 6.29 2.13 -12.87
CA PRO A 27 5.01 1.85 -13.50
C PRO A 27 4.66 0.35 -13.64
N ALA A 28 5.64 -0.52 -13.87
CA ALA A 28 5.38 -1.95 -14.04
C ALA A 28 5.15 -2.64 -12.70
N LEU A 29 5.89 -2.24 -11.66
CA LEU A 29 5.61 -2.71 -10.31
C LEU A 29 4.25 -2.19 -9.83
N TYR A 30 3.96 -0.92 -10.06
CA TYR A 30 2.69 -0.27 -9.70
C TYR A 30 1.50 -1.05 -10.25
N ALA A 31 1.46 -1.30 -11.56
CA ALA A 31 0.40 -2.07 -12.20
C ALA A 31 0.26 -3.47 -11.59
N SER A 32 1.38 -4.17 -11.38
CA SER A 32 1.37 -5.51 -10.80
C SER A 32 0.88 -5.54 -9.34
N LEU A 33 1.17 -4.51 -8.56
CA LEU A 33 0.69 -4.37 -7.18
C LEU A 33 -0.80 -4.09 -7.12
N LEU A 34 -1.34 -3.23 -8.00
CA LEU A 34 -2.78 -2.97 -8.07
C LEU A 34 -3.59 -4.24 -8.34
N GLU A 35 -3.02 -5.18 -9.10
CA GLU A 35 -3.64 -6.47 -9.42
C GLU A 35 -3.33 -7.58 -8.39
N THR A 36 -2.43 -7.33 -7.44
CA THR A 36 -2.07 -8.31 -6.40
C THR A 36 -3.15 -8.28 -5.31
N PRO A 37 -3.93 -9.37 -5.14
CA PRO A 37 -4.97 -9.40 -4.12
C PRO A 37 -4.36 -9.26 -2.73
N VAL A 38 -5.03 -8.49 -1.87
CA VAL A 38 -4.72 -8.39 -0.43
C VAL A 38 -5.37 -9.55 0.35
N SER A 39 -5.93 -10.53 -0.37
CA SER A 39 -6.63 -11.65 0.22
C SER A 39 -5.69 -12.68 0.85
N GLY A 40 -6.22 -13.40 1.84
CA GLY A 40 -5.53 -14.52 2.48
C GLY A 40 -4.91 -14.18 3.82
N LYS A 41 -5.76 -14.03 4.85
CA LYS A 41 -5.41 -13.97 6.29
C LYS A 41 -4.12 -13.18 6.60
N LEU A 42 -3.89 -12.09 5.89
CA LEU A 42 -2.75 -11.22 6.11
C LEU A 42 -3.00 -10.44 7.41
N PRO A 43 -2.12 -10.56 8.43
CA PRO A 43 -2.29 -9.87 9.70
C PRO A 43 -2.22 -8.35 9.52
N VAL A 44 -3.09 -7.60 10.21
CA VAL A 44 -3.03 -6.12 10.22
C VAL A 44 -1.71 -5.58 10.74
N GLU A 45 -1.00 -6.38 11.54
CA GLU A 45 0.25 -6.00 12.20
C GLU A 45 1.37 -5.65 11.22
N VAL A 46 1.28 -6.11 9.97
CA VAL A 46 2.25 -5.74 8.94
C VAL A 46 2.24 -4.23 8.65
N LEU A 47 1.12 -3.55 8.81
CA LEU A 47 0.98 -2.11 8.57
C LEU A 47 1.71 -1.27 9.63
N PHE A 48 2.06 -1.83 10.79
CA PHE A 48 2.92 -1.15 11.76
C PHE A 48 4.38 -1.02 11.30
N GLN A 49 4.74 -1.65 10.17
CA GLN A 49 6.07 -1.54 9.54
C GLN A 49 6.15 -0.43 8.50
N LEU A 50 5.18 0.49 8.45
CA LEU A 50 5.27 1.67 7.60
C LEU A 50 6.61 2.39 7.85
N PRO A 51 7.31 2.83 6.78
CA PRO A 51 8.66 3.38 6.91
C PRO A 51 8.70 4.71 7.69
N GLU A 52 7.59 5.44 7.71
CA GLU A 52 7.47 6.76 8.32
C GLU A 52 6.06 6.92 8.94
N TRP A 53 5.91 7.86 9.89
CA TRP A 53 4.64 8.12 10.58
C TRP A 53 3.49 8.40 9.63
N CYS A 54 3.78 9.06 8.50
CA CYS A 54 2.85 9.26 7.42
C CYS A 54 3.61 9.27 6.09
N VAL A 55 3.09 8.53 5.11
CA VAL A 55 3.61 8.46 3.75
C VAL A 55 2.60 9.06 2.79
N TYR A 56 3.05 9.64 1.68
CA TYR A 56 2.19 9.96 0.53
C TYR A 56 2.59 9.07 -0.64
N ILE A 57 1.64 8.36 -1.24
CA ILE A 57 1.86 7.50 -2.40
C ILE A 57 1.15 8.11 -3.60
N GLU A 58 1.89 8.32 -4.69
CA GLU A 58 1.30 8.75 -5.97
C GLU A 58 0.56 7.58 -6.65
N THR A 59 -0.58 7.86 -7.27
CA THR A 59 -1.44 6.83 -7.89
C THR A 59 -1.76 7.14 -9.37
N PRO A 60 -0.75 7.18 -10.26
CA PRO A 60 -0.94 7.59 -11.64
C PRO A 60 -1.96 6.70 -12.37
N GLY A 61 -3.02 7.31 -12.89
CA GLY A 61 -4.05 6.62 -13.66
C GLY A 61 -5.07 5.85 -12.83
N PHE A 62 -4.95 5.87 -11.49
CA PHE A 62 -5.96 5.28 -10.62
C PHE A 62 -7.23 6.14 -10.57
N LEU A 63 -8.39 5.49 -10.62
CA LEU A 63 -9.69 6.13 -10.54
C LEU A 63 -10.38 5.77 -9.23
N TRP A 64 -10.75 6.77 -8.45
CA TRP A 64 -11.59 6.64 -7.27
C TRP A 64 -13.00 7.15 -7.60
N SER A 65 -13.99 6.26 -7.61
CA SER A 65 -15.38 6.60 -7.98
C SER A 65 -15.50 7.33 -9.33
N GLY A 66 -14.62 7.00 -10.30
CA GLY A 66 -14.58 7.62 -11.62
C GLY A 66 -13.74 8.90 -11.72
N GLU A 67 -13.27 9.45 -10.60
CA GLU A 67 -12.38 10.60 -10.56
C GLU A 67 -10.92 10.19 -10.44
N LYS A 68 -9.99 11.00 -10.98
CA LYS A 68 -8.56 10.70 -10.87
C LYS A 68 -8.10 10.89 -9.43
N LEU A 69 -7.47 9.86 -8.88
CA LEU A 69 -6.78 9.95 -7.59
C LEU A 69 -5.32 10.35 -7.85
N ALA A 70 -4.90 11.53 -7.40
CA ALA A 70 -3.51 11.98 -7.54
C ALA A 70 -2.57 11.12 -6.66
N GLY A 71 -3.04 10.82 -5.46
CA GLY A 71 -2.36 9.98 -4.49
C GLY A 71 -3.17 9.83 -3.22
N PHE A 72 -2.53 9.33 -2.18
CA PHE A 72 -3.13 9.29 -0.85
C PHE A 72 -2.06 9.34 0.24
N PHE A 73 -2.43 9.94 1.36
CA PHE A 73 -1.67 9.84 2.60
C PHE A 73 -2.08 8.58 3.35
N ALA A 74 -1.14 7.93 4.01
CA ALA A 74 -1.41 6.84 4.94
C ALA A 74 -0.63 7.05 6.22
N HIS A 75 -1.32 7.07 7.35
CA HIS A 75 -0.72 7.21 8.67
C HIS A 75 -1.41 6.32 9.70
N LEU A 76 -0.67 5.96 10.74
CA LEU A 76 -1.22 5.25 11.88
C LEU A 76 -1.73 6.26 12.92
N GLU A 77 -2.85 5.93 13.54
CA GLU A 77 -3.40 6.65 14.69
C GLU A 77 -3.81 5.65 15.78
N TYR A 78 -4.04 6.17 16.99
CA TYR A 78 -4.58 5.39 18.08
C TYR A 78 -5.84 6.08 18.59
N ASP A 79 -6.99 5.42 18.43
CA ASP A 79 -8.24 5.87 19.01
C ASP A 79 -8.18 5.64 20.52
N VAL A 80 -8.05 6.74 21.27
CA VAL A 80 -7.96 6.72 22.73
C VAL A 80 -9.26 6.33 23.41
N ASN A 81 -10.41 6.53 22.77
CA ASN A 81 -11.71 6.21 23.34
C ASN A 81 -12.03 4.72 23.15
N MET A 82 -11.68 4.18 21.98
CA MET A 82 -11.92 2.78 21.62
C MET A 82 -10.71 1.87 21.88
N HIS A 83 -9.61 2.43 22.39
CA HIS A 83 -8.36 1.73 22.72
C HIS A 83 -7.79 0.86 21.58
N ARG A 84 -7.89 1.33 20.33
CA ARG A 84 -7.47 0.56 19.15
C ARG A 84 -6.60 1.38 18.21
N ALA A 85 -5.72 0.69 17.50
CA ALA A 85 -4.96 1.30 16.41
C ALA A 85 -5.83 1.44 15.15
N GLU A 86 -5.57 2.48 14.37
CA GLU A 86 -6.22 2.74 13.09
C GLU A 86 -5.18 3.04 12.03
N LEU A 87 -5.37 2.51 10.83
CA LEU A 87 -4.76 3.05 9.63
C LEU A 87 -5.73 4.09 9.07
N ARG A 88 -5.26 5.31 8.86
CA ARG A 88 -6.07 6.35 8.21
C ARG A 88 -5.50 6.66 6.85
N LEU A 89 -6.35 6.52 5.83
CA LEU A 89 -6.07 7.01 4.49
C LEU A 89 -6.68 8.40 4.34
N LEU A 90 -5.94 9.31 3.70
CA LEU A 90 -6.48 10.59 3.23
C LEU A 90 -6.26 10.64 1.72
N LEU A 91 -7.33 10.38 0.97
CA LEU A 91 -7.30 10.36 -0.49
C LEU A 91 -7.18 11.79 -1.04
N ASP A 92 -6.35 11.99 -2.05
CA ASP A 92 -6.10 13.28 -2.71
C ASP A 92 -6.61 13.22 -4.16
N LEU A 93 -7.77 13.84 -4.41
CA LEU A 93 -8.40 13.92 -5.73
C LEU A 93 -7.83 15.06 -6.62
N GLY A 94 -6.76 15.74 -6.18
CA GLY A 94 -5.91 16.54 -7.07
C GLY A 94 -6.49 17.86 -7.59
N SER A 95 -7.53 18.41 -6.96
CA SER A 95 -8.09 19.73 -7.34
C SER A 95 -7.72 20.82 -6.32
N ALA A 96 -7.71 22.07 -6.78
CA ALA A 96 -7.19 23.24 -6.05
C ALA A 96 -8.01 23.66 -4.80
N SER A 97 -9.12 22.98 -4.50
CA SER A 97 -9.92 23.22 -3.29
C SER A 97 -9.59 22.20 -2.18
N TRP A 98 -9.77 22.58 -0.92
CA TRP A 98 -9.54 21.67 0.22
C TRP A 98 -10.58 20.54 0.32
N ASP A 99 -11.68 20.63 -0.44
CA ASP A 99 -12.78 19.66 -0.45
C ASP A 99 -12.46 18.36 -1.18
N HIS A 100 -11.25 18.25 -1.75
CA HIS A 100 -10.77 17.08 -2.50
C HIS A 100 -9.98 16.07 -1.65
N LEU A 101 -9.93 16.28 -0.34
CA LEU A 101 -9.32 15.35 0.62
C LEU A 101 -10.39 14.52 1.34
N ILE A 102 -10.39 13.21 1.10
CA ILE A 102 -11.38 12.26 1.67
C ILE A 102 -10.69 11.34 2.68
N GLY A 103 -11.13 11.39 3.94
CA GLY A 103 -10.61 10.54 5.00
C GLY A 103 -11.30 9.18 5.03
N ILE A 104 -10.52 8.10 5.10
CA ILE A 104 -11.00 6.73 5.21
C ILE A 104 -10.27 6.05 6.39
N PRO A 105 -10.95 5.84 7.53
CA PRO A 105 -10.38 5.10 8.66
C PRO A 105 -10.51 3.59 8.41
N LEU A 106 -9.47 2.83 8.73
CA LEU A 106 -9.47 1.38 8.78
C LEU A 106 -9.06 0.95 10.20
N HIS A 107 -9.91 0.18 10.86
CA HIS A 107 -9.65 -0.32 12.20
C HIS A 107 -8.64 -1.48 12.15
N LEU A 108 -7.57 -1.39 12.93
CA LEU A 108 -6.55 -2.43 13.06
C LEU A 108 -6.77 -3.17 14.39
N LEU A 109 -7.72 -4.10 14.38
CA LEU A 109 -8.08 -4.88 15.56
C LEU A 109 -7.03 -5.97 15.81
N GLU A 110 -6.77 -6.29 17.08
CA GLU A 110 -5.85 -7.37 17.43
C GLU A 110 -6.33 -8.71 16.86
N ASN A 111 -5.41 -9.48 16.28
CA ASN A 111 -5.70 -10.77 15.65
C ASN A 111 -6.67 -10.70 14.45
N SER A 112 -6.90 -9.52 13.87
CA SER A 112 -7.69 -9.38 12.65
C SER A 112 -6.84 -9.41 11.38
N THR A 113 -7.51 -9.52 10.25
CA THR A 113 -6.89 -9.53 8.92
C THR A 113 -7.02 -8.18 8.23
N LEU A 114 -6.26 -7.97 7.16
CA LEU A 114 -6.42 -6.80 6.29
C LEU A 114 -7.79 -6.75 5.62
N GLU A 115 -8.40 -7.91 5.30
CA GLU A 115 -9.77 -7.96 4.77
C GLU A 115 -10.78 -7.39 5.78
N ASP A 116 -10.61 -7.73 7.07
CA ASP A 116 -11.44 -7.18 8.15
C ASP A 116 -11.23 -5.65 8.28
N ALA A 117 -9.98 -5.19 8.18
CA ALA A 117 -9.66 -3.76 8.24
C ALA A 117 -10.26 -2.98 7.06
N VAL A 118 -10.18 -3.51 5.84
CA VAL A 118 -10.82 -2.89 4.66
C VAL A 118 -12.34 -2.84 4.83
N SER A 119 -12.95 -3.93 5.29
CA SER A 119 -14.39 -4.01 5.55
C SER A 119 -14.85 -3.02 6.63
N SER A 120 -13.99 -2.67 7.58
CA SER A 120 -14.31 -1.71 8.64
C SER A 120 -14.52 -0.28 8.15
N ALA A 121 -13.86 0.14 7.05
CA ALA A 121 -13.95 1.49 6.52
C ALA A 121 -15.39 1.94 6.24
N MET A 122 -16.17 0.99 5.77
CA MET A 122 -17.58 1.17 5.47
C MET A 122 -18.48 1.15 6.67
N GLN A 123 -18.18 0.29 7.63
CA GLN A 123 -18.90 0.25 8.88
C GLN A 123 -18.81 1.62 9.56
N THR A 124 -17.64 2.24 9.56
CA THR A 124 -17.45 3.59 10.10
C THR A 124 -18.22 4.65 9.32
N ALA A 125 -18.22 4.59 7.98
CA ALA A 125 -19.01 5.50 7.14
C ALA A 125 -20.51 5.38 7.43
N ARG A 126 -21.00 4.14 7.64
CA ARG A 126 -22.39 3.87 8.01
C ARG A 126 -22.72 4.39 9.41
N GLU A 127 -21.91 4.07 10.41
CA GLU A 127 -22.14 4.52 11.79
C GLU A 127 -22.21 6.04 11.89
N TYR A 128 -21.34 6.75 11.17
CA TYR A 128 -21.36 8.21 11.11
C TYR A 128 -22.64 8.75 10.48
N ALA A 129 -23.05 8.19 9.34
CA ALA A 129 -24.27 8.60 8.65
C ALA A 129 -25.53 8.36 9.51
N ALA A 130 -25.51 7.37 10.40
CA ALA A 130 -26.63 7.00 11.28
C ALA A 130 -26.71 7.97 12.46
N GLN A 131 -25.57 8.27 13.08
CA GLN A 131 -25.46 9.22 14.18
C GLN A 131 -25.87 10.63 13.78
N ASN A 132 -25.70 10.97 12.51
CA ASN A 132 -26.03 12.30 11.99
C ASN A 132 -27.44 12.39 11.36
N ASN A 133 -28.32 11.39 11.55
CA ASN A 133 -29.67 11.33 10.97
C ASN A 133 -29.71 11.63 9.47
N SER A 134 -28.71 11.15 8.72
CA SER A 134 -28.73 11.27 7.28
C SER A 134 -29.49 10.09 6.68
N ASN A 135 -30.59 10.36 5.97
CA ASN A 135 -31.35 9.36 5.21
C ASN A 135 -30.51 8.67 4.09
N LEU A 136 -29.24 9.08 3.93
CA LEU A 136 -28.31 8.53 2.97
C LEU A 136 -28.01 7.04 3.21
N LEU A 137 -28.12 6.56 4.46
CA LEU A 137 -27.86 5.17 4.83
C LEU A 137 -28.86 4.16 4.28
N GLU A 138 -30.15 4.48 4.36
CA GLU A 138 -31.23 3.63 3.83
C GLU A 138 -31.23 3.61 2.30
N ALA A 139 -30.49 4.54 1.68
CA ALA A 139 -30.34 4.66 0.24
C ALA A 139 -29.01 4.11 -0.30
N ILE A 140 -28.13 3.52 0.52
CA ILE A 140 -26.89 2.89 0.04
C ILE A 140 -27.23 1.53 -0.58
N PRO A 141 -27.08 1.36 -1.90
CA PRO A 141 -27.30 0.06 -2.55
C PRO A 141 -26.42 -1.05 -1.95
N GLU A 142 -26.90 -2.29 -2.01
CA GLU A 142 -26.21 -3.46 -1.44
C GLU A 142 -24.81 -3.72 -2.02
N ASP A 143 -24.51 -3.22 -3.21
CA ASP A 143 -23.26 -3.42 -3.95
C ASP A 143 -22.20 -2.34 -3.70
N VAL A 144 -22.59 -1.13 -3.26
CA VAL A 144 -21.65 -0.06 -2.88
C VAL A 144 -20.57 -0.56 -1.92
N PRO A 145 -20.88 -1.47 -0.97
CA PRO A 145 -19.84 -1.97 -0.11
C PRO A 145 -18.70 -2.71 -0.75
N GLN A 146 -19.06 -3.61 -1.64
CA GLN A 146 -18.08 -4.36 -2.39
C GLN A 146 -17.26 -3.42 -3.27
N GLN A 147 -17.89 -2.39 -3.87
CA GLN A 147 -17.21 -1.41 -4.72
C GLN A 147 -16.17 -0.57 -3.96
N ILE A 148 -16.51 -0.11 -2.75
CA ILE A 148 -15.57 0.64 -1.89
C ILE A 148 -14.39 -0.25 -1.50
N ASN A 149 -14.66 -1.47 -1.03
CA ASN A 149 -13.61 -2.41 -0.65
C ASN A 149 -12.67 -2.71 -1.83
N SER A 150 -13.23 -2.99 -3.01
CA SER A 150 -12.45 -3.21 -4.24
C SER A 150 -11.66 -1.98 -4.70
N SER A 151 -12.05 -0.77 -4.28
CA SER A 151 -11.29 0.47 -4.54
C SER A 151 -10.19 0.72 -3.51
N ILE A 152 -10.34 0.23 -2.28
CA ILE A 152 -9.35 0.37 -1.19
C ILE A 152 -8.25 -0.69 -1.28
N GLU A 153 -8.58 -1.94 -1.62
CA GLU A 153 -7.64 -3.06 -1.68
C GLU A 153 -6.35 -2.75 -2.49
N PRO A 154 -6.41 -2.14 -3.69
CA PRO A 154 -5.20 -1.79 -4.43
C PRO A 154 -4.31 -0.78 -3.69
N LEU A 155 -4.90 0.17 -2.96
CA LEU A 155 -4.17 1.14 -2.14
C LEU A 155 -3.46 0.46 -0.97
N ILE A 156 -4.11 -0.52 -0.34
CA ILE A 156 -3.50 -1.34 0.70
C ILE A 156 -2.35 -2.18 0.13
N SER A 157 -2.50 -2.75 -1.07
CA SER A 157 -1.41 -3.48 -1.73
C SER A 157 -0.15 -2.62 -1.93
N LEU A 158 -0.30 -1.35 -2.30
CA LEU A 158 0.82 -0.41 -2.38
C LEU A 158 1.50 -0.19 -1.01
N LEU A 159 0.70 -0.01 0.06
CA LEU A 159 1.23 0.13 1.43
C LEU A 159 1.97 -1.14 1.89
N LEU A 160 1.43 -2.32 1.58
CA LEU A 160 2.06 -3.59 1.90
C LEU A 160 3.43 -3.74 1.25
N TYR A 161 3.62 -3.19 0.05
CA TYR A 161 4.94 -3.21 -0.58
C TYR A 161 5.92 -2.38 0.24
N LEU A 162 5.55 -1.19 0.71
CA LEU A 162 6.41 -0.37 1.59
C LEU A 162 6.71 -1.04 2.93
N CYS A 163 5.78 -1.85 3.44
CA CYS A 163 5.95 -2.63 4.68
C CYS A 163 6.72 -3.95 4.46
N SER A 164 6.94 -4.36 3.21
CA SER A 164 7.53 -5.65 2.89
C SER A 164 9.04 -5.63 3.11
N THR A 165 9.59 -6.76 3.55
CA THR A 165 11.05 -6.87 3.80
C THR A 165 11.90 -6.86 2.54
N ASN A 166 11.30 -7.05 1.38
CA ASN A 166 11.95 -6.98 0.07
C ASN A 166 11.55 -5.73 -0.73
N ALA A 167 11.01 -4.71 -0.05
CA ALA A 167 10.73 -3.42 -0.67
C ALA A 167 12.03 -2.81 -1.21
N GLU A 168 12.06 -2.50 -2.51
CA GLU A 168 13.14 -1.73 -3.11
C GLU A 168 12.78 -0.25 -3.04
N ILE A 169 13.36 0.49 -2.07
CA ILE A 169 13.11 1.93 -1.93
C ILE A 169 14.45 2.66 -2.09
N SER A 170 14.51 3.56 -3.06
CA SER A 170 15.71 4.34 -3.39
C SER A 170 15.43 5.83 -3.34
N GLY A 171 16.45 6.61 -2.98
CA GLY A 171 16.38 8.05 -2.80
C GLY A 171 17.62 8.55 -2.04
N GLN A 172 17.56 9.80 -1.56
CA GLN A 172 18.64 10.35 -0.72
C GLN A 172 18.55 9.79 0.71
N GLY A 173 19.27 8.69 0.96
CA GLY A 173 19.34 8.02 2.25
C GLY A 173 18.37 6.85 2.38
N VAL A 174 17.84 6.64 3.58
CA VAL A 174 16.85 5.61 3.89
C VAL A 174 15.60 6.29 4.48
N PRO A 175 14.38 5.88 4.09
CA PRO A 175 13.16 6.39 4.71
C PRO A 175 13.17 6.23 6.23
N GLY A 176 12.60 7.20 6.93
CA GLY A 176 12.54 7.14 8.38
C GLY A 176 12.08 8.42 9.04
N ASN A 177 11.56 8.24 10.25
CA ASN A 177 11.08 9.33 11.10
C ASN A 177 12.23 10.25 11.54
N PRO A 178 11.97 11.57 11.66
CA PRO A 178 12.97 12.51 12.13
C PRO A 178 13.38 12.19 13.56
N LYS A 179 14.69 12.15 13.79
CA LYS A 179 15.26 11.94 15.13
C LYS A 179 15.26 13.24 15.92
N PRO A 180 14.99 13.20 17.24
CA PRO A 180 15.11 14.39 18.09
C PRO A 180 16.54 14.94 18.09
N VAL A 181 16.67 16.26 18.03
CA VAL A 181 17.93 17.01 18.09
C VAL A 181 17.99 17.78 19.41
N LYS A 182 19.16 17.79 20.05
CA LYS A 182 19.39 18.55 21.29
C LYS A 182 19.42 20.04 20.98
N THR A 183 18.56 20.81 21.65
CA THR A 183 18.53 22.27 21.60
C THR A 183 18.82 22.85 22.98
N ARG A 184 19.00 24.17 23.08
CA ARG A 184 19.11 24.87 24.37
C ARG A 184 17.90 24.68 25.28
N ARG A 185 16.72 24.35 24.73
CA ARG A 185 15.46 24.14 25.47
C ARG A 185 15.07 22.65 25.56
N GLY A 186 16.03 21.74 25.39
CA GLY A 186 15.79 20.28 25.43
C GLY A 186 15.73 19.64 24.04
N MET A 187 15.32 18.38 24.01
CA MET A 187 15.20 17.58 22.78
C MET A 187 14.00 18.06 21.96
N LYS A 188 14.20 18.29 20.66
CA LYS A 188 13.13 18.70 19.74
C LYS A 188 13.20 17.95 18.43
N VAL A 189 12.04 17.64 17.86
CA VAL A 189 11.91 17.11 16.51
C VAL A 189 11.55 18.26 15.58
N PHE A 190 12.19 18.32 14.42
CA PHE A 190 11.96 19.36 13.42
C PHE A 190 11.32 18.78 12.16
N PRO A 191 10.36 19.49 11.54
CA PRO A 191 9.76 19.07 10.28
C PRO A 191 10.75 19.21 9.12
N ALA A 192 10.55 18.41 8.08
CA ALA A 192 11.28 18.54 6.83
C ALA A 192 11.00 19.91 6.16
N THR A 193 12.04 20.53 5.61
CA THR A 193 11.96 21.84 4.94
C THR A 193 11.49 21.73 3.49
N ALA A 194 11.73 20.58 2.85
CA ALA A 194 11.35 20.29 1.47
C ALA A 194 10.81 18.85 1.34
N PRO A 195 10.01 18.55 0.30
CA PRO A 195 9.61 17.18 0.00
C PRO A 195 10.79 16.25 -0.27
N ARG A 196 10.66 14.99 0.13
CA ARG A 196 11.61 13.92 -0.17
C ARG A 196 10.94 12.92 -1.11
N ILE A 197 11.52 12.68 -2.27
CA ILE A 197 10.97 11.75 -3.25
C ILE A 197 11.71 10.42 -3.14
N TRP A 198 10.96 9.33 -3.03
CA TRP A 198 11.44 7.96 -2.99
C TRP A 198 10.97 7.22 -4.23
N ASP A 199 11.92 6.71 -5.01
CA ASP A 199 11.63 5.82 -6.13
C ASP A 199 11.50 4.39 -5.60
N VAL A 200 10.38 3.75 -5.89
CA VAL A 200 10.01 2.45 -5.35
C VAL A 200 9.99 1.41 -6.47
N GLY A 201 10.79 0.36 -6.34
CA GLY A 201 10.75 -0.79 -7.23
C GLY A 201 11.42 -0.63 -8.59
N VAL A 202 12.39 0.27 -8.74
CA VAL A 202 13.02 0.57 -10.03
C VAL A 202 13.65 -0.69 -10.68
N ARG A 203 14.34 -1.53 -9.89
CA ARG A 203 15.01 -2.72 -10.42
C ARG A 203 14.00 -3.82 -10.74
N ILE A 204 13.09 -4.11 -9.81
CA ILE A 204 12.03 -5.11 -10.03
C ILE A 204 11.12 -4.71 -11.18
N GLY A 205 10.72 -3.46 -11.29
CA GLY A 205 9.93 -2.94 -12.40
C GLY A 205 10.63 -3.04 -13.75
N SER A 206 11.93 -2.77 -13.79
CA SER A 206 12.75 -3.02 -14.98
C SER A 206 12.83 -4.51 -15.34
N ALA A 207 12.84 -5.41 -14.35
CA ALA A 207 12.79 -6.85 -14.59
C ALA A 207 11.41 -7.29 -15.12
N LEU A 208 10.31 -6.75 -14.59
CA LEU A 208 8.94 -7.02 -15.05
C LEU A 208 8.76 -6.61 -16.51
N ARG A 209 9.16 -5.40 -16.90
CA ARG A 209 9.10 -4.94 -18.31
C ARG A 209 9.90 -5.85 -19.25
N ARG A 210 11.09 -6.31 -18.84
CA ARG A 210 11.89 -7.24 -19.66
C ARG A 210 11.19 -8.59 -19.81
N ALA A 211 10.53 -9.08 -18.76
CA ALA A 211 9.80 -10.34 -18.80
C ALA A 211 8.57 -10.27 -19.72
N GLU A 212 7.80 -9.17 -19.67
CA GLU A 212 6.66 -8.92 -20.58
C GLU A 212 7.11 -8.88 -22.04
N GLN A 213 8.15 -8.09 -22.35
CA GLN A 213 8.68 -7.99 -23.72
C GLN A 213 9.24 -9.32 -24.26
N ALA A 214 9.74 -10.20 -23.39
CA ALA A 214 10.20 -11.53 -23.78
C ALA A 214 9.02 -12.49 -23.99
N GLY A 215 7.98 -12.41 -23.16
CA GLY A 215 6.74 -13.18 -23.29
C GLY A 215 6.03 -12.92 -24.61
N ASP A 216 5.88 -11.65 -25.00
CA ASP A 216 5.25 -11.25 -26.26
C ASP A 216 6.00 -11.79 -27.49
N LYS A 217 7.33 -11.86 -27.43
CA LYS A 217 8.16 -12.44 -28.51
C LYS A 217 8.10 -13.97 -28.58
N SER A 218 7.81 -14.64 -27.46
CA SER A 218 7.72 -16.11 -27.38
C SER A 218 6.36 -16.67 -27.80
N ASN A 219 5.31 -15.84 -27.83
CA ASN A 219 3.99 -16.22 -28.37
C ASN A 219 3.97 -16.31 -29.91
N SER A 220 5.04 -15.93 -30.59
CA SER A 220 5.26 -16.20 -32.01
C SER A 220 6.20 -17.39 -32.21
N ALA A 221 5.64 -18.49 -32.73
CA ALA A 221 6.29 -19.70 -33.26
C ALA A 221 6.68 -20.81 -32.26
N GLY A 222 6.00 -21.96 -32.37
CA GLY A 222 6.38 -23.20 -31.70
C GLY A 222 5.48 -24.39 -32.02
N THR A 223 5.49 -24.88 -33.27
CA THR A 223 4.89 -26.17 -33.66
C THR A 223 5.79 -27.32 -33.18
N GLY A 224 5.65 -27.75 -31.93
CA GLY A 224 6.43 -28.83 -31.34
C GLY A 224 5.56 -29.99 -30.84
N SER A 225 5.74 -31.16 -31.45
CA SER A 225 5.11 -32.43 -31.07
C SER A 225 5.70 -32.96 -29.75
N GLY A 226 4.88 -33.01 -28.70
CA GLY A 226 5.19 -33.62 -27.41
C GLY A 226 4.37 -33.01 -26.27
N ALA A 227 3.96 -33.83 -25.29
CA ALA A 227 3.16 -33.40 -24.13
C ALA A 227 3.97 -32.48 -23.17
N LYS A 228 4.34 -31.28 -23.63
CA LYS A 228 4.92 -30.24 -22.79
C LYS A 228 3.80 -29.51 -22.05
N LYS A 229 3.95 -29.36 -20.73
CA LYS A 229 3.03 -28.55 -19.90
C LYS A 229 2.88 -27.17 -20.55
N ARG A 230 1.64 -26.72 -20.74
CA ARG A 230 1.34 -25.42 -21.32
C ARG A 230 2.07 -24.31 -20.54
N PRO A 231 2.87 -23.46 -21.20
CA PRO A 231 3.45 -22.29 -20.57
C PRO A 231 2.34 -21.42 -19.96
N HIS A 232 2.54 -20.94 -18.73
CA HIS A 232 1.62 -20.03 -18.05
C HIS A 232 2.39 -19.10 -17.11
N VAL A 233 1.77 -18.00 -16.69
CA VAL A 233 2.35 -17.09 -15.69
C VAL A 233 1.72 -17.40 -14.34
N ARG A 234 2.55 -17.75 -13.36
CA ARG A 234 2.13 -17.79 -11.96
C ARG A 234 2.00 -16.36 -11.46
N ARG A 235 0.80 -15.98 -11.02
CA ARG A 235 0.48 -14.62 -10.57
C ARG A 235 1.33 -14.18 -9.36
N ALA A 236 1.53 -12.87 -9.28
CA ALA A 236 2.09 -12.23 -8.09
C ALA A 236 1.21 -12.47 -6.87
N HIS A 237 1.83 -12.55 -5.69
CA HIS A 237 1.12 -12.76 -4.43
C HIS A 237 1.96 -12.32 -3.24
N TRP A 238 1.27 -12.01 -2.15
CA TRP A 238 1.87 -11.80 -0.85
C TRP A 238 2.24 -13.14 -0.20
N HIS A 239 3.40 -13.19 0.44
CA HIS A 239 3.83 -14.38 1.17
C HIS A 239 4.44 -14.00 2.53
N THR A 240 3.91 -14.61 3.60
CA THR A 240 4.43 -14.44 4.96
C THR A 240 5.42 -15.55 5.27
N TYR A 241 6.64 -15.17 5.67
CA TYR A 241 7.67 -16.09 6.12
C TYR A 241 7.83 -16.01 7.64
N LEU A 242 8.03 -17.17 8.26
CA LEU A 242 8.44 -17.24 9.66
C LEU A 242 9.97 -17.30 9.74
N VAL A 243 10.58 -16.35 10.46
CA VAL A 243 12.03 -16.17 10.54
C VAL A 243 12.52 -16.09 11.99
N GLY A 244 13.85 -16.16 12.15
CA GLY A 244 14.50 -16.15 13.46
C GLY A 244 14.50 -17.52 14.16
N LYS A 245 15.21 -17.59 15.28
CA LYS A 245 15.27 -18.80 16.12
C LYS A 245 13.87 -19.10 16.64
N GLY A 246 13.40 -20.34 16.43
CA GLY A 246 12.05 -20.74 16.81
C GLY A 246 10.93 -20.24 15.89
N ARG A 247 11.24 -19.56 14.76
CA ARG A 247 10.25 -19.13 13.75
C ARG A 247 9.12 -18.25 14.33
N VAL A 248 9.46 -17.42 15.30
CA VAL A 248 8.50 -16.56 16.01
C VAL A 248 8.20 -15.26 15.28
N ASN A 249 9.13 -14.77 14.45
CA ASN A 249 8.96 -13.50 13.74
C ASN A 249 8.31 -13.72 12.38
N ARG A 250 7.29 -12.93 12.05
CA ARG A 250 6.64 -12.92 10.73
C ARG A 250 7.24 -11.80 9.89
N VAL A 251 7.59 -12.10 8.64
CA VAL A 251 8.00 -11.10 7.65
C VAL A 251 7.20 -11.27 6.37
N LEU A 252 6.67 -10.16 5.85
CA LEU A 252 5.96 -10.14 4.58
C LEU A 252 6.95 -9.92 3.43
N LYS A 253 6.71 -10.62 2.32
CA LYS A 253 7.35 -10.35 1.03
C LYS A 253 6.33 -10.33 -0.09
N TRP A 254 6.55 -9.46 -1.06
CA TRP A 254 5.87 -9.54 -2.34
C TRP A 254 6.61 -10.49 -3.27
N ILE A 255 5.93 -11.46 -3.85
CA ILE A 255 6.51 -12.40 -4.81
C ILE A 255 6.08 -11.97 -6.23
N PRO A 256 7.04 -11.62 -7.12
CA PRO A 256 6.70 -11.20 -8.48
C PRO A 256 6.06 -12.33 -9.30
N PRO A 257 5.35 -12.00 -10.39
CA PRO A 257 4.85 -13.00 -11.32
C PRO A 257 6.00 -13.80 -11.92
N VAL A 258 5.82 -15.11 -12.10
CA VAL A 258 6.87 -16.03 -12.61
C VAL A 258 6.34 -16.82 -13.81
N PRO A 259 6.98 -16.73 -14.99
CA PRO A 259 6.72 -17.63 -16.11
C PRO A 259 7.07 -19.07 -15.73
N VAL A 260 6.14 -20.01 -15.97
CA VAL A 260 6.31 -21.44 -15.70
C VAL A 260 6.23 -22.19 -17.02
N GLY A 261 7.23 -23.04 -17.30
CA GLY A 261 7.28 -23.85 -18.52
C GLY A 261 7.80 -23.11 -19.76
N VAL A 262 8.32 -21.88 -19.60
CA VAL A 262 9.07 -21.17 -20.65
C VAL A 262 10.52 -21.64 -20.58
N SER A 263 11.07 -22.16 -21.67
CA SER A 263 12.43 -22.71 -21.76
C SER A 263 13.52 -21.65 -21.86
N ASP A 264 13.29 -20.46 -21.30
CA ASP A 264 14.22 -19.35 -21.30
C ASP A 264 14.60 -19.09 -19.84
N ASP A 265 15.76 -19.62 -19.47
CA ASP A 265 16.34 -19.70 -18.13
C ASP A 265 16.87 -18.31 -17.66
N ARG A 266 16.07 -17.26 -17.88
CA ARG A 266 16.45 -15.90 -17.56
C ARG A 266 15.78 -15.48 -16.26
N ASP A 267 16.57 -15.59 -15.20
CA ASP A 267 16.32 -15.13 -13.85
C ASP A 267 15.54 -13.81 -13.82
N LEU A 268 14.22 -13.89 -13.54
CA LEU A 268 13.60 -12.90 -12.66
C LEU A 268 14.44 -12.85 -11.39
N PRO A 269 14.58 -11.70 -10.69
CA PRO A 269 15.47 -11.59 -9.55
C PRO A 269 15.15 -12.66 -8.50
N THR A 270 15.88 -13.77 -8.58
CA THR A 270 15.84 -14.86 -7.64
C THR A 270 16.46 -14.28 -6.38
N VAL A 271 15.71 -14.34 -5.28
CA VAL A 271 16.06 -13.83 -3.96
C VAL A 271 17.56 -14.03 -3.69
N ILE A 272 18.35 -12.95 -3.79
CA ILE A 272 19.77 -12.98 -3.45
C ILE A 272 19.82 -13.12 -1.94
N LYS A 273 20.06 -14.34 -1.46
CA LYS A 273 20.44 -14.56 -0.06
C LYS A 273 21.90 -14.15 0.07
N PRO A 274 22.25 -13.14 0.90
CA PRO A 274 23.63 -12.98 1.30
C PRO A 274 24.04 -14.26 2.05
N VAL A 275 25.04 -14.95 1.51
CA VAL A 275 25.72 -16.04 2.21
C VAL A 275 26.50 -15.38 3.35
N LYS A 276 26.24 -15.82 4.59
CA LYS A 276 27.12 -15.56 5.73
C LYS A 276 28.23 -16.59 5.73
#